data_AF-A0A845RN03-F1
#
_entry.id   AF-A0A845RN03-F1
#
_cell.length_a   1.000
_cell.length_b   1.000
_cell.length_c   1.000
_cell.angle_alpha   90.00
_cell.angle_beta   90.00
_cell.angle_gamma   90.00
#
_symmetry.space_group_name_H-M   'P 1'
#
loop_
_entity.id
_entity.type
_entity.pdbx_description
1 polymer ?
#
loop_
_entity_poly.entity_id
_entity_poly.type
_entity_poly.pdbx_seq_one_letter_code
_entity_poly.pdbx_strand_id
1 'polypeptide(L)'
;MQRKWIITGVAIIFLIGGYIYGISQQKMDEKVIAGLYKKLIPEAAKFEPMSDRTAQAFDATGKLMAYVGLSSHNGYGGPMLVGTIVDPSGKLREPVILENNETPSFLMRLAAGGYYKQYMDLPVNSILMLNQDLDAITGATLASRAVSDSVRENAHSIARVAFHQNPEQPVVQWQFGMKEMMAILLFTMSFVIYKVKKLQKYRLIFLGASTIILGFWLNRSLSVAQFSSLFLGYLPSPKTNLLFYIVLAGVIAPILFSGKNIYCLYVCPFCGIQEAAYKISGKNIPLRKARIWLVRLRNLLLFAVLMGAVITAKANAITYEPFGVAFGLDLRAESYLWYILFAALISAFLFRKLWCVGFCPAGAFLDILEDLAKAIRKKCCKIKEKDVLDKQEKSALIK
;
A
#
# COMPACT_ATOMS: atom_id res chain seq x y z
N MET A 1 -7.35 34.47 -5.72
CA MET A 1 -7.30 33.53 -4.55
C MET A 1 -8.48 32.55 -4.51
N GLN A 2 -9.72 32.96 -4.81
CA GLN A 2 -10.90 32.07 -4.84
C GLN A 2 -10.76 30.86 -5.78
N ARG A 3 -10.20 31.04 -6.99
CA ARG A 3 -10.04 29.96 -7.99
C ARG A 3 -9.24 28.75 -7.49
N LYS A 4 -8.22 28.96 -6.64
CA LYS A 4 -7.42 27.86 -6.06
C LYS A 4 -8.21 27.08 -5.00
N TRP A 5 -9.07 27.74 -4.24
CA TRP A 5 -9.88 27.10 -3.18
C TRP A 5 -11.08 26.32 -3.73
N ILE A 6 -11.67 26.78 -4.83
CA ILE A 6 -12.70 26.00 -5.54
C ILE A 6 -12.08 24.68 -6.04
N ILE A 7 -10.88 24.74 -6.62
CA ILE A 7 -10.16 23.55 -7.08
C ILE A 7 -9.82 22.61 -5.90
N THR A 8 -9.36 23.16 -4.76
CA THR A 8 -9.07 22.34 -3.57
C THR A 8 -10.33 21.75 -2.93
N GLY A 9 -11.43 22.50 -2.86
CA GLY A 9 -12.71 22.01 -2.33
C GLY A 9 -13.31 20.92 -3.21
N VAL A 10 -13.29 21.11 -4.53
CA VAL A 10 -13.70 20.08 -5.50
C VAL A 10 -12.82 18.84 -5.37
N ALA A 11 -11.50 18.99 -5.25
CA ALA A 11 -10.61 17.86 -5.02
C ALA A 11 -10.95 17.08 -3.75
N ILE A 12 -11.23 17.75 -2.62
CA ILE A 12 -11.62 17.10 -1.36
C ILE A 12 -12.96 16.35 -1.51
N ILE A 13 -13.95 16.94 -2.18
CA ILE A 13 -15.24 16.27 -2.46
C ILE A 13 -15.02 15.03 -3.32
N PHE A 14 -14.18 15.11 -4.35
CA PHE A 14 -13.81 13.94 -5.16
C PHE A 14 -13.11 12.86 -4.34
N LEU A 15 -12.23 13.23 -3.40
CA LEU A 15 -11.56 12.28 -2.51
C LEU A 15 -12.54 11.59 -1.55
N ILE A 16 -13.48 12.33 -0.95
CA ILE A 16 -14.51 11.76 -0.07
C ILE A 16 -15.46 10.87 -0.88
N GLY A 17 -15.87 11.31 -2.07
CA GLY A 17 -16.70 10.51 -2.98
C GLY A 17 -16.00 9.22 -3.40
N GLY A 18 -14.70 9.27 -3.73
CA GLY A 18 -13.88 8.10 -4.04
C GLY A 18 -13.76 7.13 -2.86
N TYR A 19 -13.62 7.64 -1.63
CA TYR A 19 -13.59 6.83 -0.41
C TYR A 19 -14.91 6.09 -0.17
N ILE A 20 -16.04 6.81 -0.26
CA ILE A 20 -17.39 6.21 -0.10
C ILE A 20 -17.64 5.17 -1.19
N TYR A 21 -17.27 5.49 -2.44
CA TYR A 21 -17.40 4.57 -3.57
C TYR A 21 -16.55 3.32 -3.39
N GLY A 22 -15.29 3.45 -2.98
CA GLY A 22 -14.39 2.33 -2.70
C GLY A 22 -14.92 1.39 -1.63
N ILE A 23 -15.45 1.93 -0.53
CA ILE A 23 -16.10 1.12 0.51
C ILE A 23 -17.38 0.44 -0.01
N SER A 24 -18.19 1.14 -0.80
CA SER A 24 -19.42 0.58 -1.36
C SER A 24 -19.14 -0.60 -2.29
N GLN A 25 -18.05 -0.57 -3.05
CA GLN A 25 -17.65 -1.66 -3.95
C GLN A 25 -17.17 -2.92 -3.23
N GLN A 26 -16.91 -2.87 -1.92
CA GLN A 26 -16.56 -4.07 -1.14
C GLN A 26 -17.76 -4.96 -0.81
N LYS A 27 -18.99 -4.48 -1.02
CA LYS A 27 -20.21 -5.31 -0.90
C LYS A 27 -20.41 -6.11 -2.19
N MET A 28 -20.34 -7.43 -2.10
CA MET A 28 -20.58 -8.32 -3.24
C MET A 28 -22.06 -8.64 -3.35
N ASP A 29 -22.59 -8.54 -4.56
CA ASP A 29 -23.94 -8.99 -4.89
C ASP A 29 -24.02 -10.52 -4.87
N GLU A 30 -25.15 -11.08 -4.48
CA GLU A 30 -25.37 -12.51 -4.26
C GLU A 30 -25.15 -13.32 -5.57
N LYS A 31 -25.50 -12.72 -6.71
CA LYS A 31 -25.24 -13.30 -8.05
C LYS A 31 -23.75 -13.41 -8.36
N VAL A 32 -22.95 -12.45 -7.90
CA VAL A 32 -21.48 -12.46 -8.09
C VAL A 32 -20.88 -13.57 -7.24
N ILE A 33 -21.33 -13.72 -5.99
CA ILE A 33 -20.91 -14.77 -5.06
C ILE A 33 -21.14 -16.16 -5.68
N ALA A 34 -22.32 -16.43 -6.23
CA ALA A 34 -22.63 -17.70 -6.88
C ALA A 34 -21.69 -17.99 -8.08
N GLY A 35 -21.40 -16.97 -8.90
CA GLY A 35 -20.45 -17.08 -10.01
C GLY A 35 -19.01 -17.37 -9.55
N LEU A 36 -18.60 -16.81 -8.42
CA LEU A 36 -17.29 -17.05 -7.82
C LEU A 36 -17.18 -18.46 -7.23
N TYR A 37 -18.23 -18.98 -6.58
CA TYR A 37 -18.26 -20.37 -6.14
C TYR A 37 -18.14 -21.35 -7.31
N LYS A 38 -18.81 -21.06 -8.43
CA LYS A 38 -18.68 -21.86 -9.66
C LYS A 38 -17.25 -21.85 -10.22
N LYS A 39 -16.48 -20.78 -10.04
CA LYS A 39 -15.04 -20.77 -10.39
C LYS A 39 -14.21 -21.67 -9.47
N LEU A 40 -14.58 -21.83 -8.21
CA LEU A 40 -13.88 -22.70 -7.25
C LEU A 40 -14.18 -24.18 -7.48
N ILE A 41 -15.45 -24.52 -7.74
CA ILE A 41 -15.88 -25.89 -8.06
C ILE A 41 -16.72 -25.85 -9.35
N PRO A 42 -16.08 -25.90 -10.53
CA PRO A 42 -16.78 -25.86 -11.82
C PRO A 42 -17.77 -27.02 -12.02
N GLU A 43 -17.51 -28.16 -11.38
CA GLU A 43 -18.32 -29.39 -11.49
C GLU A 43 -19.58 -29.36 -10.62
N ALA A 44 -19.68 -28.46 -9.64
CA ALA A 44 -20.83 -28.41 -8.73
C ALA A 44 -22.09 -27.96 -9.46
N ALA A 45 -23.19 -28.66 -9.26
CA ALA A 45 -24.49 -28.34 -9.82
C ALA A 45 -25.25 -27.29 -8.98
N LYS A 46 -25.06 -27.31 -7.66
CA LYS A 46 -25.78 -26.44 -6.72
C LYS A 46 -24.87 -25.96 -5.59
N PHE A 47 -25.08 -24.72 -5.14
CA PHE A 47 -24.47 -24.18 -3.94
C PHE A 47 -25.56 -23.79 -2.93
N GLU A 48 -25.43 -24.24 -1.69
CA GLU A 48 -26.36 -23.87 -0.61
C GLU A 48 -25.61 -23.01 0.43
N PRO A 49 -26.06 -21.77 0.69
CA PRO A 49 -25.37 -20.87 1.59
C PRO A 49 -25.46 -21.35 3.04
N MET A 50 -24.35 -21.25 3.75
CA MET A 50 -24.23 -21.53 5.19
C MET A 50 -24.05 -20.24 6.01
N SER A 51 -23.45 -19.23 5.40
CA SER A 51 -23.26 -17.88 5.96
C SER A 51 -23.21 -16.87 4.81
N ASP A 52 -23.02 -15.58 5.12
CA ASP A 52 -22.88 -14.50 4.14
C ASP A 52 -21.83 -14.78 3.06
N ARG A 53 -20.81 -15.60 3.36
CA ARG A 53 -19.70 -15.87 2.43
C ARG A 53 -19.22 -17.31 2.37
N THR A 54 -19.95 -18.26 2.96
CA THR A 54 -19.63 -19.70 2.86
C THR A 54 -20.81 -20.51 2.36
N ALA A 55 -20.56 -21.56 1.59
CA ALA A 55 -21.59 -22.42 1.03
C ALA A 55 -21.15 -23.90 0.95
N GLN A 56 -22.12 -24.81 0.92
CA GLN A 56 -21.94 -26.20 0.56
C GLN A 56 -22.09 -26.36 -0.96
N ALA A 57 -21.21 -27.14 -1.58
CA ALA A 57 -21.23 -27.45 -3.01
C ALA A 57 -21.72 -28.89 -3.22
N PHE A 58 -22.74 -29.07 -4.05
CA PHE A 58 -23.35 -30.37 -4.35
C PHE A 58 -23.22 -30.69 -5.84
N ASP A 59 -23.07 -31.98 -6.16
CA ASP A 59 -23.16 -32.47 -7.54
C ASP A 59 -24.61 -32.57 -8.02
N ALA A 60 -24.80 -32.98 -9.27
CA ALA A 60 -26.14 -33.15 -9.87
C ALA A 60 -27.00 -34.24 -9.20
N THR A 61 -26.38 -35.13 -8.42
CA THR A 61 -27.05 -36.20 -7.67
C THR A 61 -27.43 -35.78 -6.25
N GLY A 62 -27.02 -34.59 -5.81
CA GLY A 62 -27.23 -34.10 -4.45
C GLY A 62 -26.17 -34.56 -3.45
N LYS A 63 -25.06 -35.16 -3.90
CA LYS A 63 -23.94 -35.55 -3.02
C LYS A 63 -23.05 -34.34 -2.73
N LEU A 64 -22.68 -34.17 -1.47
CA LEU A 64 -21.77 -33.12 -1.01
C LEU A 64 -20.38 -33.34 -1.62
N MET A 65 -19.90 -32.35 -2.39
CA MET A 65 -18.57 -32.36 -3.01
C MET A 65 -17.53 -31.63 -2.17
N ALA A 66 -17.90 -30.48 -1.60
CA ALA A 66 -16.99 -29.60 -0.86
C ALA A 66 -17.76 -28.52 -0.09
N TYR A 67 -17.07 -27.84 0.80
CA TYR A 67 -17.45 -26.54 1.35
C TYR A 67 -16.57 -25.46 0.71
N VAL A 68 -17.17 -24.31 0.39
CA VAL A 68 -16.48 -23.18 -0.23
C VAL A 68 -16.67 -21.92 0.59
N GLY A 69 -15.65 -21.06 0.62
CA GLY A 69 -15.68 -19.77 1.31
C GLY A 69 -15.02 -18.68 0.48
N LEU A 70 -15.51 -17.45 0.63
CA LEU A 70 -14.95 -16.25 0.00
C LEU A 70 -14.60 -15.24 1.08
N SER A 71 -13.36 -14.77 1.10
CA SER A 71 -12.95 -13.71 2.02
C SER A 71 -11.95 -12.78 1.34
N SER A 72 -11.92 -11.54 1.81
CA SER A 72 -11.10 -10.50 1.22
C SER A 72 -10.30 -9.79 2.29
N HIS A 73 -8.99 -9.83 2.16
CA HIS A 73 -8.04 -9.14 3.06
C HIS A 73 -7.09 -8.26 2.26
N ASN A 74 -6.60 -7.20 2.89
CA ASN A 74 -5.69 -6.24 2.26
C ASN A 74 -4.25 -6.78 2.23
N GLY A 75 -3.67 -6.89 1.04
CA GLY A 75 -2.23 -7.09 0.85
C GLY A 75 -1.46 -5.78 0.66
N TYR A 76 -0.34 -5.79 -0.06
CA TYR A 76 0.44 -4.59 -0.39
C TYR A 76 -0.33 -3.66 -1.35
N GLY A 77 -1.02 -4.25 -2.33
CA GLY A 77 -1.69 -3.53 -3.40
C GLY A 77 -3.15 -3.18 -3.16
N GLY A 78 -3.74 -3.66 -2.05
CA GLY A 78 -5.15 -3.49 -1.71
C GLY A 78 -5.83 -4.83 -1.44
N PRO A 79 -7.17 -4.89 -1.47
CA PRO A 79 -7.93 -6.09 -1.15
C PRO A 79 -7.65 -7.20 -2.18
N MET A 80 -7.59 -8.42 -1.67
CA MET A 80 -7.43 -9.64 -2.44
C MET A 80 -8.51 -10.63 -2.00
N LEU A 81 -9.37 -10.99 -2.95
CA LEU A 81 -10.42 -11.97 -2.77
C LEU A 81 -9.86 -13.37 -2.99
N VAL A 82 -9.90 -14.16 -1.93
CA VAL A 82 -9.41 -15.53 -1.92
C VAL A 82 -10.57 -16.49 -1.67
N GLY A 83 -10.65 -17.49 -2.53
CA GLY A 83 -11.53 -18.62 -2.38
C GLY A 83 -10.86 -19.75 -1.60
N THR A 84 -11.58 -20.29 -0.64
CA THR A 84 -11.17 -21.43 0.18
C THR A 84 -12.04 -22.62 -0.17
N ILE A 85 -11.43 -23.79 -0.32
CA ILE A 85 -12.11 -25.04 -0.59
C ILE A 85 -11.75 -26.02 0.52
N VAL A 86 -12.76 -26.59 1.16
CA VAL A 86 -12.64 -27.65 2.16
C VAL A 86 -13.36 -28.88 1.62
N ASP A 87 -12.70 -30.02 1.65
CA ASP A 87 -13.34 -31.27 1.27
C ASP A 87 -14.36 -31.74 2.34
N PRO A 88 -15.18 -32.76 2.03
CA PRO A 88 -16.16 -33.29 2.98
C PRO A 88 -15.54 -33.91 4.24
N SER A 89 -14.25 -34.25 4.21
CA SER A 89 -13.52 -34.79 5.36
C SER A 89 -12.99 -33.70 6.29
N GLY A 90 -13.15 -32.42 5.93
CA GLY A 90 -12.68 -31.29 6.73
C GLY A 90 -11.23 -30.91 6.44
N LYS A 91 -10.68 -31.28 5.29
CA LYS A 91 -9.33 -30.90 4.86
C LYS A 91 -9.35 -29.80 3.82
N LEU A 92 -8.37 -28.91 3.90
CA LEU A 92 -8.18 -27.80 2.97
C LEU A 92 -7.56 -28.27 1.64
N ARG A 93 -7.94 -27.58 0.57
CA ARG A 93 -7.25 -27.61 -0.73
C ARG A 93 -6.47 -26.31 -0.95
N GLU A 94 -5.68 -26.26 -2.02
CA GLU A 94 -5.00 -25.03 -2.43
C GLU A 94 -6.01 -23.87 -2.58
N PRO A 95 -5.76 -22.71 -1.94
CA PRO A 95 -6.62 -21.56 -2.07
C PRO A 95 -6.49 -20.94 -3.47
N VAL A 96 -7.58 -20.35 -3.95
CA VAL A 96 -7.64 -19.75 -5.29
C VAL A 96 -7.77 -18.24 -5.14
N ILE A 97 -6.86 -17.49 -5.78
CA ILE A 97 -6.99 -16.03 -5.87
C ILE A 97 -8.01 -15.73 -6.98
N LEU A 98 -9.16 -15.19 -6.59
CA LEU A 98 -10.25 -14.89 -7.51
C LEU A 98 -10.14 -13.47 -8.06
N GLU A 99 -9.82 -12.51 -7.19
CA GLU A 99 -9.59 -11.12 -7.54
C GLU A 99 -8.46 -10.56 -6.67
N ASN A 100 -7.66 -9.64 -7.21
CA ASN A 100 -6.61 -9.01 -6.44
C ASN A 100 -6.24 -7.64 -7.01
N ASN A 101 -5.63 -6.83 -6.16
CA ASN A 101 -5.01 -5.57 -6.51
C ASN A 101 -3.48 -5.64 -6.32
N GLU A 102 -2.89 -6.82 -6.22
CA GLU A 102 -1.46 -6.98 -5.92
C GLU A 102 -0.57 -6.58 -7.10
N THR A 103 0.70 -6.30 -6.82
CA THR A 103 1.69 -6.21 -7.88
C THR A 103 1.92 -7.62 -8.45
N PRO A 104 1.82 -7.84 -9.78
CA PRO A 104 1.90 -9.18 -10.38
C PRO A 104 3.12 -10.00 -9.94
N SER A 105 4.24 -9.31 -9.75
CA SER A 105 5.50 -9.90 -9.27
C SER A 105 5.33 -10.63 -7.92
N PHE A 106 4.56 -10.08 -6.99
CA PHE A 106 4.30 -10.73 -5.70
C PHE A 106 3.51 -12.03 -5.83
N LEU A 107 2.49 -12.06 -6.70
CA LEU A 107 1.69 -13.28 -6.92
C LEU A 107 2.51 -14.38 -7.60
N MET A 108 3.37 -14.00 -8.55
CA MET A 108 4.32 -14.92 -9.18
C MET A 108 5.29 -15.51 -8.17
N ARG A 109 5.75 -14.74 -7.18
CA ARG A 109 6.57 -15.25 -6.08
C ARG A 109 5.81 -16.25 -5.20
N LEU A 110 4.56 -15.97 -4.86
CA LEU A 110 3.74 -16.90 -4.08
C LEU A 110 3.58 -18.23 -4.81
N ALA A 111 3.20 -18.19 -6.09
CA ALA A 111 3.03 -19.37 -6.91
C ALA A 111 4.34 -20.18 -7.03
N ALA A 112 5.43 -19.52 -7.40
CA ALA A 112 6.70 -20.19 -7.62
C ALA A 112 7.40 -20.63 -6.33
N GLY A 113 7.09 -19.99 -5.20
CA GLY A 113 7.52 -20.43 -3.88
C GLY A 113 6.69 -21.57 -3.32
N GLY A 114 5.71 -22.09 -4.07
CA GLY A 114 4.84 -23.18 -3.61
C GLY A 114 3.94 -22.79 -2.44
N TYR A 115 3.66 -21.49 -2.24
CA TYR A 115 2.96 -20.99 -1.06
C TYR A 115 1.57 -21.61 -0.88
N TYR A 116 0.81 -21.76 -1.96
CA TYR A 116 -0.55 -22.32 -1.92
C TYR A 116 -0.60 -23.81 -1.58
N LYS A 117 0.49 -24.54 -1.83
CA LYS A 117 0.58 -25.99 -1.53
C LYS A 117 0.63 -26.28 -0.04
N GLN A 118 1.06 -25.31 0.77
CA GLN A 118 1.13 -25.45 2.23
C GLN A 118 -0.25 -25.69 2.86
N TYR A 119 -1.34 -25.33 2.16
CA TYR A 119 -2.70 -25.53 2.64
C TYR A 119 -3.26 -26.92 2.36
N MET A 120 -2.66 -27.69 1.43
CA MET A 120 -3.17 -29.00 1.07
C MET A 120 -3.18 -29.93 2.28
N ASP A 121 -4.29 -30.63 2.47
CA ASP A 121 -4.50 -31.61 3.54
C ASP A 121 -4.50 -31.07 4.98
N LEU A 122 -4.32 -29.75 5.18
CA LEU A 122 -4.43 -29.15 6.51
C LEU A 122 -5.88 -29.24 7.02
N PRO A 123 -6.12 -29.55 8.30
CA PRO A 123 -7.46 -29.61 8.84
C PRO A 123 -8.10 -28.22 8.90
N VAL A 124 -9.41 -28.15 8.72
CA VAL A 124 -10.20 -26.90 8.66
C VAL A 124 -10.11 -26.03 9.93
N ASN A 125 -9.71 -26.62 11.06
CA ASN A 125 -9.50 -25.93 12.35
C ASN A 125 -8.05 -25.49 12.61
N SER A 126 -7.15 -25.61 11.62
CA SER A 126 -5.75 -25.18 11.73
C SER A 126 -5.63 -23.69 12.04
N ILE A 127 -4.52 -23.27 12.66
CA ILE A 127 -4.32 -21.88 13.07
C ILE A 127 -4.18 -20.95 11.85
N LEU A 128 -3.51 -21.42 10.80
CA LEU A 128 -3.28 -20.77 9.52
C LEU A 128 -2.66 -19.38 9.67
N MET A 129 -1.58 -19.30 10.46
CA MET A 129 -0.79 -18.09 10.71
C MET A 129 0.64 -18.22 10.18
N LEU A 130 1.08 -17.15 9.52
CA LEU A 130 2.48 -16.99 9.12
C LEU A 130 3.45 -17.08 10.32
N ASN A 131 4.53 -17.84 10.13
CA ASN A 131 5.57 -18.16 11.12
C ASN A 131 5.08 -19.01 12.31
N GLN A 132 3.95 -19.68 12.17
CA GLN A 132 3.52 -20.74 13.09
C GLN A 132 3.35 -22.05 12.32
N ASP A 133 2.34 -22.12 11.46
CA ASP A 133 2.02 -23.29 10.63
C ASP A 133 2.11 -23.00 9.12
N LEU A 134 2.35 -21.73 8.74
CA LEU A 134 2.59 -21.33 7.35
C LEU A 134 3.88 -20.52 7.22
N ASP A 135 4.65 -20.79 6.18
CA ASP A 135 5.85 -20.05 5.82
C ASP A 135 5.51 -18.86 4.91
N ALA A 136 5.95 -17.67 5.31
CA ALA A 136 5.80 -16.47 4.48
C ALA A 136 6.80 -16.45 3.32
N ILE A 137 6.38 -15.93 2.15
CA ILE A 137 7.29 -15.74 1.03
C ILE A 137 8.10 -14.45 1.18
N THR A 138 9.43 -14.57 1.11
CA THR A 138 10.36 -13.45 1.22
C THR A 138 10.07 -12.40 0.15
N GLY A 139 9.91 -11.15 0.59
CA GLY A 139 9.58 -10.01 -0.26
C GLY A 139 8.12 -9.94 -0.73
N ALA A 140 7.27 -10.91 -0.36
CA ALA A 140 5.83 -10.92 -0.64
C ALA A 140 4.99 -11.20 0.63
N THR A 141 5.52 -10.89 1.81
CA THR A 141 4.93 -11.22 3.12
C THR A 141 3.51 -10.68 3.31
N LEU A 142 3.18 -9.51 2.74
CA LEU A 142 1.83 -8.96 2.84
C LEU A 142 0.82 -9.72 1.99
N ALA A 143 1.21 -10.11 0.77
CA ALA A 143 0.39 -10.95 -0.08
C ALA A 143 0.19 -12.32 0.58
N SER A 144 1.26 -12.94 1.10
CA SER A 144 1.15 -14.20 1.87
C SER A 144 0.19 -14.05 3.05
N ARG A 145 0.27 -12.94 3.81
CA ARG A 145 -0.59 -12.71 4.96
C ARG A 145 -2.05 -12.54 4.55
N ALA A 146 -2.32 -11.78 3.50
CA ALA A 146 -3.67 -11.58 3.01
C ALA A 146 -4.32 -12.91 2.57
N VAL A 147 -3.56 -13.83 1.96
CA VAL A 147 -4.06 -15.19 1.67
C VAL A 147 -4.33 -15.97 2.96
N SER A 148 -3.36 -16.02 3.87
CA SER A 148 -3.48 -16.75 5.14
C SER A 148 -4.65 -16.25 6.00
N ASP A 149 -4.81 -14.94 6.13
CA ASP A 149 -5.92 -14.34 6.88
C ASP A 149 -7.28 -14.66 6.22
N SER A 150 -7.33 -14.64 4.88
CA SER A 150 -8.54 -14.98 4.11
C SER A 150 -8.92 -16.46 4.27
N VAL A 151 -7.96 -17.37 4.08
CA VAL A 151 -8.20 -18.81 4.21
C VAL A 151 -8.61 -19.16 5.62
N ARG A 152 -7.95 -18.58 6.63
CA ARG A 152 -8.30 -18.78 8.04
C ARG A 152 -9.72 -18.36 8.35
N GLU A 153 -10.14 -17.18 7.92
CA GLU A 153 -11.50 -16.69 8.17
C GLU A 153 -12.57 -17.65 7.61
N ASN A 154 -12.39 -18.09 6.36
CA ASN A 154 -13.30 -19.04 5.71
C ASN A 154 -13.26 -20.41 6.37
N ALA A 155 -12.06 -20.97 6.57
CA ALA A 155 -11.87 -22.28 7.18
C ALA A 155 -12.49 -22.30 8.58
N HIS A 156 -12.21 -21.31 9.43
CA HIS A 156 -12.78 -21.25 10.77
C HIS A 156 -14.29 -21.05 10.77
N SER A 157 -14.85 -20.31 9.80
CA SER A 157 -16.29 -20.21 9.62
C SER A 157 -16.91 -21.58 9.29
N ILE A 158 -16.32 -22.30 8.33
CA ILE A 158 -16.75 -23.65 7.93
C ILE A 158 -16.59 -24.65 9.09
N ALA A 159 -15.48 -24.60 9.83
CA ALA A 159 -15.23 -25.45 11.00
C ALA A 159 -16.35 -25.32 12.05
N ARG A 160 -16.79 -24.08 12.33
CA ARG A 160 -17.86 -23.81 13.30
C ARG A 160 -19.23 -24.29 12.82
N VAL A 161 -19.57 -23.99 11.56
CA VAL A 161 -20.92 -24.22 11.04
C VAL A 161 -21.13 -25.66 10.56
N ALA A 162 -20.18 -26.23 9.80
CA ALA A 162 -20.31 -27.57 9.24
C ALA A 162 -19.76 -28.69 10.14
N PHE A 163 -18.68 -28.42 10.88
CA PHE A 163 -17.99 -29.45 11.66
C PHE A 163 -18.17 -29.30 13.18
N HIS A 164 -18.88 -28.27 13.64
CA HIS A 164 -19.10 -27.95 15.06
C HIS A 164 -17.81 -27.88 15.88
N GLN A 165 -16.71 -27.48 15.24
CA GLN A 165 -15.42 -27.27 15.88
C GLN A 165 -15.24 -25.79 16.22
N ASN A 166 -14.72 -25.51 17.40
CA ASN A 166 -14.29 -24.16 17.78
C ASN A 166 -12.78 -24.05 17.58
N PRO A 167 -12.32 -23.59 16.40
CA PRO A 167 -10.90 -23.44 16.14
C PRO A 167 -10.30 -22.39 17.05
N GLU A 168 -9.09 -22.67 17.53
CA GLU A 168 -8.33 -21.74 18.36
C GLU A 168 -8.09 -20.43 17.58
N GLN A 169 -8.53 -19.33 18.16
CA GLN A 169 -8.34 -18.03 17.53
C GLN A 169 -6.91 -17.59 17.77
N PRO A 170 -6.15 -17.25 16.71
CA PRO A 170 -4.80 -16.75 16.90
C PRO A 170 -4.81 -15.46 17.72
N VAL A 171 -4.02 -15.43 18.81
CA VAL A 171 -3.77 -14.19 19.54
C VAL A 171 -2.89 -13.30 18.67
N VAL A 172 -3.51 -12.39 17.90
CA VAL A 172 -2.79 -11.41 17.08
C VAL A 172 -2.14 -10.38 18.00
N GLN A 173 -0.92 -10.68 18.45
CA GLN A 173 -0.10 -9.74 19.21
C GLN A 173 0.48 -8.66 18.30
N TRP A 174 0.82 -7.52 18.90
CA TRP A 174 1.57 -6.48 18.21
C TRP A 174 2.94 -7.03 17.80
N GLN A 175 3.14 -7.19 16.49
CA GLN A 175 4.44 -7.58 15.96
C GLN A 175 5.34 -6.34 15.90
N PHE A 176 5.90 -5.96 17.06
CA PHE A 176 6.97 -4.97 17.14
C PHE A 176 8.31 -5.69 17.16
N GLY A 177 9.12 -5.47 16.14
CA GLY A 177 10.43 -6.09 16.02
C GLY A 177 11.51 -5.13 15.55
N MET A 178 12.62 -5.72 15.12
CA MET A 178 13.79 -4.98 14.64
C MET A 178 13.47 -4.10 13.41
N LYS A 179 12.52 -4.53 12.58
CA LYS A 179 12.12 -3.80 11.36
C LYS A 179 11.46 -2.45 11.71
N GLU A 180 10.54 -2.46 12.66
CA GLU A 180 9.82 -1.28 13.15
C GLU A 180 10.80 -0.31 13.85
N MET A 181 11.68 -0.84 14.72
CA MET A 181 12.72 -0.04 15.38
C MET A 181 13.64 0.65 14.39
N MET A 182 14.11 -0.05 13.36
CA MET A 182 14.98 0.52 12.33
C MET A 182 14.28 1.58 11.48
N ALA A 183 13.00 1.38 11.15
CA ALA A 183 12.22 2.41 10.46
C ALA A 183 12.05 3.67 11.33
N ILE A 184 11.68 3.53 12.61
CA ILE A 184 11.56 4.65 13.54
C ILE A 184 12.90 5.39 13.66
N LEU A 185 14.00 4.66 13.82
CA LEU A 185 15.34 5.23 13.91
C LEU A 185 15.72 6.03 12.65
N LEU A 186 15.45 5.49 11.44
CA LEU A 186 15.69 6.21 10.19
C LEU A 186 14.87 7.51 10.12
N PHE A 187 13.56 7.45 10.38
CA PHE A 187 12.72 8.64 10.27
C PHE A 187 13.07 9.71 11.32
N THR A 188 13.32 9.31 12.56
CA THR A 188 13.77 10.23 13.61
C THR A 188 15.13 10.85 13.28
N MET A 189 16.12 10.06 12.88
CA MET A 189 17.44 10.55 12.48
C MET A 189 17.35 11.49 11.27
N SER A 190 16.48 11.22 10.29
CA SER A 190 16.26 12.11 9.14
C SER A 190 15.78 13.50 9.58
N PHE A 191 14.92 13.56 10.60
CA PHE A 191 14.44 14.81 11.17
C PHE A 191 15.53 15.55 11.96
N VAL A 192 16.37 14.82 12.71
CA VAL A 192 17.53 15.38 13.43
C VAL A 192 18.54 15.99 12.44
N ILE A 193 18.92 15.25 11.38
CA ILE A 193 19.83 15.74 10.34
C ILE A 193 19.25 16.98 9.66
N TYR A 194 17.95 17.00 9.41
CA TYR A 194 17.28 18.17 8.85
C TYR A 194 17.40 19.42 9.75
N LYS A 195 17.20 19.26 11.06
CA LYS A 195 17.25 20.36 12.04
C LYS A 195 18.68 20.83 12.33
N VAL A 196 19.64 19.92 12.43
CA VAL A 196 21.03 20.22 12.78
C VAL A 196 21.86 20.42 11.52
N LYS A 197 22.04 21.69 11.09
CA LYS A 197 22.77 22.04 9.85
C LYS A 197 24.15 21.38 9.72
N LYS A 198 24.88 21.20 10.82
CA LYS A 198 26.20 20.54 10.84
C LYS A 198 26.15 19.08 10.35
N LEU A 199 25.04 18.38 10.58
CA LEU A 199 24.85 16.98 10.16
C LEU A 199 24.47 16.83 8.69
N GLN A 200 23.99 17.90 8.04
CA GLN A 200 23.57 17.84 6.63
C GLN A 200 24.70 17.47 5.67
N LYS A 201 25.97 17.63 6.06
CA LYS A 201 27.13 17.14 5.29
C LYS A 201 27.13 15.61 5.12
N TYR A 202 26.56 14.88 6.08
CA TYR A 202 26.45 13.41 6.02
C TYR A 202 25.18 12.93 5.31
N ARG A 203 24.39 13.84 4.72
CA ARG A 203 23.10 13.50 4.08
C ARG A 203 23.23 12.35 3.08
N LEU A 204 24.25 12.36 2.23
CA LEU A 204 24.40 11.33 1.20
C LEU A 204 24.70 9.95 1.80
N ILE A 205 25.52 9.91 2.86
CA ILE A 205 25.82 8.67 3.59
C ILE A 205 24.55 8.12 4.24
N PHE A 206 23.79 8.99 4.90
CA PHE A 206 22.51 8.63 5.50
C PHE A 206 21.50 8.14 4.46
N LEU A 207 21.41 8.82 3.30
CA LEU A 207 20.54 8.41 2.21
C LEU A 207 20.97 7.05 1.60
N GLY A 208 22.27 6.78 1.54
CA GLY A 208 22.81 5.45 1.19
C GLY A 208 22.37 4.37 2.19
N ALA A 209 22.52 4.63 3.50
CA ALA A 209 22.05 3.71 4.53
C ALA A 209 20.54 3.47 4.46
N SER A 210 19.75 4.53 4.22
CA SER A 210 18.29 4.41 4.03
C SER A 210 17.94 3.60 2.78
N THR A 211 18.70 3.74 1.70
CA THR A 211 18.53 2.91 0.48
C THR A 211 18.70 1.42 0.77
N ILE A 212 19.71 1.06 1.58
CA ILE A 212 19.98 -0.33 1.95
C ILE A 212 18.91 -0.85 2.90
N ILE A 213 18.65 -0.11 3.98
CA ILE A 213 17.75 -0.56 5.06
C ILE A 213 16.28 -0.50 4.60
N LEU A 214 15.78 0.67 4.18
CA LEU A 214 14.38 0.84 3.83
C LEU A 214 14.04 0.30 2.44
N GLY A 215 14.98 0.43 1.49
CA GLY A 215 14.87 -0.11 0.13
C GLY A 215 15.08 -1.62 0.11
N PHE A 216 16.32 -2.09 0.12
CA PHE A 216 16.62 -3.50 -0.12
C PHE A 216 16.21 -4.45 1.02
N TRP A 217 16.46 -4.08 2.28
CA TRP A 217 16.20 -5.01 3.39
C TRP A 217 14.74 -5.04 3.83
N LEU A 218 14.12 -3.88 4.03
CA LEU A 218 12.72 -3.80 4.43
C LEU A 218 11.75 -3.91 3.24
N ASN A 219 12.18 -3.55 2.03
CA ASN A 219 11.33 -3.43 0.83
C ASN A 219 10.06 -2.59 1.08
N ARG A 220 10.24 -1.45 1.76
CA ARG A 220 9.17 -0.51 2.14
C ARG A 220 9.39 0.88 1.56
N SER A 221 9.55 0.93 0.24
CA SER A 221 9.50 2.19 -0.47
C SER A 221 8.06 2.72 -0.54
N LEU A 222 7.91 4.04 -0.39
CA LEU A 222 6.63 4.73 -0.57
C LEU A 222 6.24 4.75 -2.05
N SER A 223 5.05 4.26 -2.38
CA SER A 223 4.48 4.25 -3.73
C SER A 223 3.15 5.00 -3.79
N VAL A 224 2.75 5.43 -4.98
CA VAL A 224 1.44 6.09 -5.19
C VAL A 224 0.27 5.16 -4.86
N ALA A 225 0.46 3.86 -5.09
CA ALA A 225 -0.46 2.80 -4.70
C ALA A 225 -0.90 2.90 -3.23
N GLN A 226 0.03 3.18 -2.32
CA GLN A 226 -0.28 3.27 -0.89
C GLN A 226 -1.18 4.47 -0.59
N PHE A 227 -1.02 5.57 -1.33
CA PHE A 227 -1.94 6.70 -1.26
C PHE A 227 -3.28 6.38 -1.90
N SER A 228 -3.30 5.72 -3.07
CA SER A 228 -4.53 5.23 -3.68
C SER A 228 -5.32 4.31 -2.74
N SER A 229 -4.65 3.37 -2.06
CA SER A 229 -5.24 2.50 -1.04
C SER A 229 -5.80 3.28 0.13
N LEU A 230 -5.06 4.28 0.64
CA LEU A 230 -5.54 5.18 1.69
C LEU A 230 -6.81 5.93 1.25
N PHE A 231 -6.88 6.39 0.00
CA PHE A 231 -8.05 7.09 -0.54
C PHE A 231 -9.25 6.20 -0.80
N LEU A 232 -9.02 4.93 -1.17
CA LEU A 232 -10.09 3.95 -1.36
C LEU A 232 -10.56 3.28 -0.05
N GLY A 233 -9.90 3.56 1.07
CA GLY A 233 -10.20 2.95 2.37
C GLY A 233 -9.65 1.54 2.56
N TYR A 234 -8.71 1.12 1.70
CA TYR A 234 -8.08 -0.20 1.73
C TYR A 234 -6.92 -0.21 2.74
N LEU A 235 -7.25 0.00 4.02
CA LEU A 235 -6.28 0.04 5.10
C LEU A 235 -6.00 -1.35 5.68
N PRO A 236 -4.74 -1.82 5.71
CA PRO A 236 -4.42 -3.10 6.32
C PRO A 236 -4.51 -3.03 7.85
N SER A 237 -4.77 -4.16 8.53
CA SER A 237 -4.90 -4.16 10.00
C SER A 237 -3.63 -3.63 10.71
N PRO A 238 -3.75 -2.65 11.63
CA PRO A 238 -2.60 -2.06 12.33
C PRO A 238 -1.76 -3.05 13.12
N LYS A 239 -2.37 -4.08 13.71
CA LYS A 239 -1.68 -5.07 14.55
C LYS A 239 -0.68 -5.91 13.74
N THR A 240 -1.00 -6.17 12.47
CA THR A 240 -0.19 -7.02 11.59
C THR A 240 0.69 -6.23 10.64
N ASN A 241 0.36 -4.97 10.38
CA ASN A 241 1.02 -4.11 9.40
C ASN A 241 1.61 -2.84 10.03
N LEU A 242 2.10 -2.92 11.27
CA LEU A 242 2.60 -1.76 11.99
C LEU A 242 3.68 -0.96 11.22
N LEU A 243 4.60 -1.66 10.54
CA LEU A 243 5.63 -1.03 9.71
C LEU A 243 5.06 -0.10 8.62
N PHE A 244 3.92 -0.46 8.01
CA PHE A 244 3.25 0.40 7.01
C PHE A 244 2.84 1.73 7.64
N TYR A 245 2.24 1.69 8.82
CA TYR A 245 1.81 2.89 9.55
C TYR A 245 3.00 3.73 10.04
N ILE A 246 4.09 3.10 10.47
CA ILE A 246 5.32 3.80 10.85
C ILE A 246 5.91 4.55 9.65
N VAL A 247 6.00 3.90 8.47
CA VAL A 247 6.51 4.54 7.25
C VAL A 247 5.59 5.68 6.83
N LEU A 248 4.27 5.45 6.81
CA LEU A 248 3.29 6.48 6.44
C LEU A 248 3.35 7.68 7.38
N ALA A 249 3.39 7.45 8.69
CA ALA A 249 3.55 8.50 9.70
C ALA A 249 4.90 9.21 9.57
N GLY A 250 5.99 8.48 9.34
CA GLY A 250 7.33 9.00 9.13
C GLY A 250 7.44 9.91 7.89
N VAL A 251 6.58 9.71 6.89
CA VAL A 251 6.49 10.57 5.70
C VAL A 251 5.62 11.80 5.96
N ILE A 252 4.41 11.59 6.50
CA ILE A 252 3.40 12.64 6.65
C ILE A 252 3.73 13.58 7.82
N ALA A 253 4.15 13.06 8.98
CA ALA A 253 4.39 13.87 10.17
C ALA A 253 5.45 14.97 9.96
N PRO A 254 6.62 14.72 9.32
CA PRO A 254 7.56 15.78 9.03
C PRO A 254 7.00 16.89 8.14
N ILE A 255 6.10 16.57 7.20
CA ILE A 255 5.43 17.58 6.38
C ILE A 255 4.49 18.41 7.26
N LEU A 256 3.68 17.75 8.09
CA LEU A 256 2.74 18.41 9.01
C LEU A 256 3.41 19.25 10.10
N PHE A 257 4.63 18.93 10.54
CA PHE A 257 5.38 19.68 11.56
C PHE A 257 6.39 20.69 11.00
N SER A 258 7.19 20.30 9.99
CA SER A 258 8.23 21.16 9.42
C SER A 258 7.77 21.93 8.19
N GLY A 259 6.75 21.44 7.48
CA GLY A 259 6.25 22.05 6.25
C GLY A 259 7.20 21.78 5.08
N LYS A 260 7.97 20.70 5.15
CA LYS A 260 8.90 20.25 4.11
C LYS A 260 8.82 18.74 3.92
N ASN A 261 8.97 18.31 2.68
CA ASN A 261 9.09 16.91 2.30
C ASN A 261 10.49 16.36 2.66
N ILE A 262 10.66 15.96 3.93
CA ILE A 262 11.91 15.37 4.44
C ILE A 262 12.15 13.97 3.85
N TYR A 263 11.09 13.21 3.60
CA TYR A 263 11.20 11.85 3.06
C TYR A 263 11.97 11.82 1.74
N CYS A 264 11.55 12.60 0.73
CA CYS A 264 12.25 12.62 -0.57
C CYS A 264 13.68 13.16 -0.50
N LEU A 265 14.04 13.92 0.54
CA LEU A 265 15.36 14.54 0.69
C LEU A 265 16.37 13.67 1.43
N TYR A 266 15.92 12.89 2.43
CA TYR A 266 16.80 12.18 3.37
C TYR A 266 16.54 10.66 3.44
N VAL A 267 15.33 10.19 3.15
CA VAL A 267 14.92 8.79 3.45
C VAL A 267 14.62 7.98 2.19
N CYS A 268 14.05 8.60 1.15
CA CYS A 268 13.56 7.90 -0.04
C CYS A 268 14.66 7.04 -0.69
N PRO A 269 14.51 5.70 -0.74
CA PRO A 269 15.55 4.81 -1.22
C PRO A 269 15.79 4.99 -2.73
N PHE A 270 14.74 5.25 -3.52
CA PHE A 270 14.88 5.48 -4.96
C PHE A 270 15.63 6.78 -5.27
N CYS A 271 15.40 7.83 -4.48
CA CYS A 271 16.16 9.06 -4.56
C CYS A 271 17.65 8.81 -4.26
N GLY A 272 17.95 7.93 -3.30
CA GLY A 272 19.32 7.53 -2.97
C GLY A 272 20.04 6.86 -4.14
N ILE A 273 19.41 5.90 -4.82
CA ILE A 273 19.99 5.27 -6.02
C ILE A 273 20.24 6.32 -7.12
N GLN A 274 19.30 7.22 -7.36
CA GLN A 274 19.48 8.26 -8.39
C GLN A 274 20.59 9.25 -8.06
N GLU A 275 20.73 9.65 -6.79
CA GLU A 275 21.82 10.52 -6.37
C GLU A 275 23.19 9.82 -6.40
N ALA A 276 23.23 8.52 -6.09
CA ALA A 276 24.43 7.71 -6.25
C ALA A 276 24.85 7.60 -7.73
N ALA A 277 23.92 7.25 -8.63
CA ALA A 277 24.16 7.17 -10.07
C ALA A 277 24.67 8.50 -10.65
N TYR A 278 24.04 9.61 -10.25
CA TYR A 278 24.48 10.96 -10.64
C TYR A 278 25.91 11.27 -10.17
N LYS A 279 26.25 10.92 -8.92
CA LYS A 279 27.58 11.18 -8.36
C LYS A 279 28.67 10.35 -9.04
N ILE A 280 28.34 9.13 -9.49
CA ILE A 280 29.24 8.28 -10.27
C ILE A 280 29.49 8.89 -11.65
N SER A 281 28.47 9.49 -12.30
CA SER A 281 28.63 10.08 -13.62
C SER A 281 29.53 11.33 -13.65
N GLY A 282 29.44 12.17 -12.62
CA GLY A 282 30.13 13.47 -12.58
C GLY A 282 29.64 14.52 -13.59
N LYS A 283 28.71 14.16 -14.49
CA LYS A 283 28.09 15.06 -15.48
C LYS A 283 26.88 15.77 -14.89
N ASN A 284 26.65 17.03 -15.26
CA ASN A 284 25.51 17.82 -14.79
C ASN A 284 24.83 18.58 -15.94
N ILE A 285 23.80 18.00 -16.54
CA ILE A 285 22.96 18.71 -17.50
C ILE A 285 21.78 19.37 -16.76
N PRO A 286 21.72 20.71 -16.69
CA PRO A 286 20.65 21.38 -15.97
C PRO A 286 19.33 21.33 -16.76
N LEU A 287 18.24 20.93 -16.11
CA LEU A 287 16.90 20.80 -16.73
C LEU A 287 16.22 22.14 -17.11
N ARG A 288 16.83 23.30 -16.81
CA ARG A 288 16.37 24.67 -17.12
C ARG A 288 14.84 24.81 -17.32
N LYS A 289 14.39 25.16 -18.53
CA LYS A 289 12.97 25.37 -18.88
C LYS A 289 12.16 24.07 -18.87
N ALA A 290 12.78 22.94 -19.22
CA ALA A 290 12.13 21.63 -19.24
C ALA A 290 11.63 21.21 -17.85
N ARG A 291 12.25 21.69 -16.77
CA ARG A 291 11.80 21.44 -15.39
C ARG A 291 10.34 21.83 -15.16
N ILE A 292 9.86 22.94 -15.72
CA ILE A 292 8.48 23.39 -15.53
C ILE A 292 7.50 22.40 -16.19
N TRP A 293 7.83 21.94 -17.39
CA TRP A 293 7.05 20.94 -18.12
C TRP A 293 7.07 19.58 -17.42
N LEU A 294 8.23 19.14 -16.93
CA LEU A 294 8.38 17.90 -16.18
C LEU A 294 7.55 17.89 -14.89
N VAL A 295 7.54 18.99 -14.13
CA VAL A 295 6.69 19.08 -12.93
C VAL A 295 5.20 19.00 -13.28
N ARG A 296 4.77 19.65 -14.38
CA ARG A 296 3.38 19.54 -14.87
C ARG A 296 3.05 18.12 -15.30
N LEU A 297 3.95 17.47 -16.04
CA LEU A 297 3.79 16.08 -16.48
C LEU A 297 3.63 15.16 -15.27
N ARG A 298 4.52 15.26 -14.28
CA ARG A 298 4.44 14.46 -13.06
C ARG A 298 3.11 14.63 -12.32
N ASN A 299 2.57 15.86 -12.26
CA ASN A 299 1.28 16.13 -11.65
C ASN A 299 0.11 15.56 -12.48
N LEU A 300 0.21 15.59 -13.80
CA LEU A 300 -0.76 14.95 -14.70
C LEU A 300 -0.76 13.43 -14.52
N LEU A 301 0.43 12.82 -14.39
CA LEU A 301 0.56 11.39 -14.12
C LEU A 301 -0.05 11.01 -12.77
N LEU A 302 0.20 11.79 -11.71
CA LEU A 302 -0.47 11.58 -10.42
C LEU A 302 -2.00 11.64 -10.56
N PHE A 303 -2.52 12.64 -11.27
CA PHE A 303 -3.96 12.75 -11.51
C PHE A 303 -4.50 11.52 -12.26
N ALA A 304 -3.82 11.09 -13.33
CA ALA A 304 -4.22 9.91 -14.08
C ALA A 304 -4.23 8.65 -13.21
N VAL A 305 -3.21 8.43 -12.39
CA VAL A 305 -3.14 7.27 -11.47
C VAL A 305 -4.25 7.28 -10.44
N LEU A 306 -4.46 8.41 -9.75
CA LEU A 306 -5.52 8.52 -8.75
C LEU A 306 -6.92 8.40 -9.37
N MET A 307 -7.12 9.00 -10.55
CA MET A 307 -8.39 8.90 -11.27
C MET A 307 -8.66 7.46 -11.73
N GLY A 308 -7.64 6.78 -12.29
CA GLY A 308 -7.72 5.38 -12.65
C GLY A 308 -8.04 4.49 -11.45
N ALA A 309 -7.44 4.76 -10.29
CA ALA A 309 -7.71 4.03 -9.06
C ALA A 309 -9.16 4.21 -8.57
N VAL A 310 -9.71 5.42 -8.66
CA VAL A 310 -11.11 5.70 -8.30
C VAL A 310 -12.08 5.03 -9.27
N ILE A 311 -11.86 5.17 -10.59
CA ILE A 311 -12.76 4.62 -11.62
C ILE A 311 -12.84 3.09 -11.53
N THR A 312 -11.69 2.44 -11.33
CA THR A 312 -11.60 0.97 -11.30
C THR A 312 -11.82 0.38 -9.91
N ALA A 313 -11.86 1.22 -8.86
CA ALA A 313 -11.80 0.81 -7.46
C ALA A 313 -10.57 -0.09 -7.14
N LYS A 314 -9.49 0.01 -7.92
CA LYS A 314 -8.23 -0.73 -7.70
C LYS A 314 -7.09 0.24 -7.41
N ALA A 315 -6.47 0.12 -6.24
CA ALA A 315 -5.38 1.04 -5.85
C ALA A 315 -4.16 0.99 -6.78
N ASN A 316 -3.93 -0.16 -7.42
CA ASN A 316 -2.83 -0.41 -8.36
C ASN A 316 -3.23 -0.33 -9.84
N ALA A 317 -4.41 0.19 -10.17
CA ALA A 317 -4.96 0.20 -11.54
C ALA A 317 -3.98 0.71 -12.60
N ILE A 318 -3.24 1.76 -12.27
CA ILE A 318 -2.20 2.35 -13.11
C ILE A 318 -0.94 2.45 -12.27
N THR A 319 -0.09 1.43 -12.34
CA THR A 319 1.19 1.41 -11.63
C THR A 319 2.32 1.28 -12.63
N TYR A 320 3.17 2.31 -12.70
CA TYR A 320 4.36 2.32 -13.54
C TYR A 320 5.62 2.64 -12.72
N GLU A 321 5.50 2.70 -11.40
CA GLU A 321 6.62 2.97 -10.50
C GLU A 321 7.55 1.75 -10.42
N PRO A 322 8.85 1.89 -10.73
CA PRO A 322 9.78 0.76 -10.78
C PRO A 322 10.26 0.30 -9.40
N PHE A 323 9.63 0.77 -8.31
CA PHE A 323 10.17 0.60 -6.96
C PHE A 323 10.13 -0.86 -6.48
N GLY A 324 9.03 -1.56 -6.77
CA GLY A 324 8.90 -2.98 -6.43
C GLY A 324 9.96 -3.84 -7.12
N VAL A 325 10.30 -3.50 -8.37
CA VAL A 325 11.35 -4.18 -9.15
C VAL A 325 12.74 -3.81 -8.64
N ALA A 326 12.99 -2.52 -8.40
CA ALA A 326 14.28 -2.01 -7.97
C ALA A 326 14.73 -2.58 -6.61
N PHE A 327 13.81 -2.69 -5.66
CA PHE A 327 14.14 -3.10 -4.28
C PHE A 327 13.73 -4.53 -3.96
N GLY A 328 12.69 -5.05 -4.62
CA GLY A 328 12.33 -6.46 -4.52
C GLY A 328 13.30 -7.37 -5.29
N LEU A 329 13.99 -6.85 -6.31
CA LEU A 329 14.83 -7.64 -7.23
C LEU A 329 14.08 -8.82 -7.83
N ASP A 330 12.81 -8.60 -8.20
CA ASP A 330 11.99 -9.63 -8.83
C ASP A 330 12.29 -9.76 -10.31
N LEU A 331 13.09 -10.76 -10.67
CA LEU A 331 13.37 -11.10 -12.08
C LEU A 331 12.11 -11.53 -12.85
N ARG A 332 11.01 -11.87 -12.15
CA ARG A 332 9.73 -12.24 -12.76
C ARG A 332 8.76 -11.08 -12.91
N ALA A 333 9.13 -9.87 -12.48
CA ALA A 333 8.29 -8.70 -12.72
C ALA A 333 8.12 -8.43 -14.23
N GLU A 334 7.02 -7.78 -14.60
CA GLU A 334 6.73 -7.44 -15.99
C GLU A 334 7.87 -6.64 -16.63
N SER A 335 8.26 -7.04 -17.85
CA SER A 335 9.44 -6.52 -18.54
C SER A 335 9.43 -4.98 -18.69
N TYR A 336 8.25 -4.37 -18.80
CA TYR A 336 8.15 -2.91 -18.92
C TYR A 336 8.64 -2.17 -17.67
N LEU A 337 8.46 -2.72 -16.47
CA LEU A 337 8.94 -2.10 -15.22
C LEU A 337 10.47 -2.10 -15.16
N TRP A 338 11.12 -3.14 -15.70
CA TRP A 338 12.57 -3.19 -15.87
C TRP A 338 13.05 -2.13 -16.87
N TYR A 339 12.39 -1.97 -18.01
CA TYR A 339 12.73 -0.91 -18.97
C TYR A 339 12.60 0.48 -18.35
N ILE A 340 11.54 0.73 -17.59
CA ILE A 340 11.35 1.98 -16.86
C ILE A 340 12.45 2.18 -15.81
N LEU A 341 12.81 1.14 -15.06
CA LEU A 341 13.90 1.19 -14.08
C LEU A 341 15.22 1.59 -14.75
N PHE A 342 15.64 0.86 -15.81
CA PHE A 342 16.88 1.14 -16.50
C PHE A 342 16.88 2.54 -17.14
N ALA A 343 15.78 2.96 -17.74
CA ALA A 343 15.64 4.33 -18.26
C ALA A 343 15.77 5.38 -17.14
N ALA A 344 15.17 5.14 -15.98
CA ALA A 344 15.25 6.02 -14.82
C ALA A 344 16.66 6.09 -14.21
N LEU A 345 17.42 5.00 -14.27
CA LEU A 345 18.81 4.93 -13.80
C LEU A 345 19.76 5.58 -14.80
N ILE A 346 19.70 5.22 -16.09
CA ILE A 346 20.52 5.82 -17.17
C ILE A 346 20.31 7.33 -17.21
N SER A 347 19.05 7.79 -17.14
CA SER A 347 18.78 9.22 -17.11
C SER A 347 19.29 9.90 -15.84
N ALA A 348 19.42 9.19 -14.71
CA ALA A 348 20.00 9.73 -13.49
C ALA A 348 21.52 9.97 -13.61
N PHE A 349 22.25 9.29 -14.51
CA PHE A 349 23.64 9.62 -14.81
C PHE A 349 23.77 11.01 -15.44
N LEU A 350 22.85 11.37 -16.35
CA LEU A 350 22.92 12.63 -17.10
C LEU A 350 22.24 13.80 -16.39
N PHE A 351 21.11 13.53 -15.74
CA PHE A 351 20.23 14.52 -15.13
C PHE A 351 20.00 14.21 -13.66
N ARG A 352 20.23 15.20 -12.80
CA ARG A 352 20.02 15.03 -11.37
C ARG A 352 18.54 14.75 -11.05
N LYS A 353 18.25 13.52 -10.61
CA LYS A 353 16.93 13.08 -10.12
C LYS A 353 15.78 13.28 -11.11
N LEU A 354 16.01 12.99 -12.40
CA LEU A 354 15.01 13.19 -13.46
C LEU A 354 13.67 12.52 -13.14
N TRP A 355 13.70 11.25 -12.71
CA TRP A 355 12.50 10.52 -12.30
C TRP A 355 11.73 11.25 -11.20
N CYS A 356 12.39 11.60 -10.10
CA CYS A 356 11.74 12.29 -8.99
C CYS A 356 11.13 13.64 -9.42
N VAL A 357 11.74 14.35 -10.37
CA VAL A 357 11.27 15.65 -10.84
C VAL A 357 10.14 15.53 -11.87
N GLY A 358 10.19 14.55 -12.76
CA GLY A 358 9.32 14.47 -13.94
C GLY A 358 8.31 13.35 -13.97
N PHE A 359 8.55 12.24 -13.26
CA PHE A 359 7.80 11.00 -13.47
C PHE A 359 7.28 10.35 -12.18
N CYS A 360 7.80 10.72 -11.00
CA CYS A 360 7.40 10.13 -9.72
C CYS A 360 6.04 10.67 -9.21
N PRO A 361 4.94 9.90 -9.27
CA PRO A 361 3.63 10.37 -8.81
C PRO A 361 3.58 10.49 -7.29
N ALA A 362 4.19 9.57 -6.53
CA ALA A 362 4.31 9.68 -5.08
C ALA A 362 5.01 10.99 -4.65
N GLY A 363 6.04 11.41 -5.39
CA GLY A 363 6.73 12.68 -5.15
C GLY A 363 5.84 13.91 -5.41
N ALA A 364 5.06 13.89 -6.49
CA ALA A 364 4.06 14.94 -6.75
C ALA A 364 3.01 15.03 -5.64
N PHE A 365 2.56 13.89 -5.13
CA PHE A 365 1.59 13.85 -4.04
C PHE A 365 2.14 14.54 -2.78
N LEU A 366 3.38 14.22 -2.40
CA LEU A 366 4.03 14.84 -1.25
C LEU A 366 4.29 16.33 -1.41
N ASP A 367 4.62 16.79 -2.63
CA ASP A 367 4.80 18.22 -2.91
C ASP A 367 3.46 18.97 -2.77
N ILE A 368 2.34 18.39 -3.23
CA ILE A 368 0.99 18.94 -3.04
C ILE A 368 0.63 18.99 -1.55
N LEU A 369 0.93 17.91 -0.81
CA LEU A 369 0.69 17.84 0.63
C LEU A 369 1.51 18.88 1.40
N GLU A 370 2.76 19.12 0.99
CA GLU A 370 3.62 20.16 1.53
C GLU A 370 3.02 21.57 1.30
N ASP A 371 2.57 21.86 0.08
CA ASP A 371 1.95 23.15 -0.26
C ASP A 371 0.64 23.36 0.51
N LEU A 372 -0.17 22.32 0.68
CA LEU A 372 -1.38 22.34 1.49
C LEU A 372 -1.06 22.63 2.98
N ALA A 373 -0.10 21.91 3.56
CA ALA A 373 0.31 22.10 4.95
C ALA A 373 0.83 23.53 5.20
N LYS A 374 1.62 24.09 4.27
CA LYS A 374 2.08 25.49 4.34
C LYS A 374 0.91 26.48 4.23
N ALA A 375 -0.05 26.24 3.35
CA ALA A 375 -1.21 27.10 3.17
C ALA A 375 -2.09 27.14 4.44
N ILE A 376 -2.31 25.98 5.06
CA ILE A 376 -3.04 25.84 6.32
C ILE A 376 -2.32 26.61 7.44
N ARG A 377 -1.00 26.40 7.63
CA ARG A 377 -0.25 27.13 8.66
C ARG A 377 -0.28 28.65 8.50
N LYS A 378 -0.13 29.16 7.26
CA LYS A 378 -0.22 30.59 6.98
C LYS A 378 -1.59 31.16 7.39
N LYS A 379 -2.67 30.41 7.16
CA LYS A 379 -4.02 30.79 7.61
C LYS A 379 -4.15 30.74 9.14
N CYS A 380 -3.68 29.68 9.79
CA CYS A 380 -3.72 29.58 11.26
C CYS A 380 -2.95 30.73 11.92
N CYS A 381 -1.78 31.11 11.38
CA CYS A 381 -1.06 32.29 11.87
C CYS A 381 -1.87 33.58 11.68
N LYS A 382 -2.48 33.79 10.50
CA LYS A 382 -3.32 34.97 10.25
C LYS A 382 -4.58 35.05 11.12
N ILE A 383 -5.19 33.90 11.42
CA ILE A 383 -6.35 33.83 12.34
C ILE A 383 -5.89 34.18 13.75
N LYS A 384 -4.78 33.59 14.22
CA LYS A 384 -4.21 33.89 15.53
C LYS A 384 -3.79 35.35 15.68
N GLU A 385 -3.27 35.96 14.61
CA GLU A 385 -2.93 37.39 14.56
C GLU A 385 -4.18 38.28 14.61
N LYS A 386 -5.26 37.91 13.90
CA LYS A 386 -6.57 38.58 14.00
C LYS A 386 -7.20 38.45 15.39
N ASP A 387 -7.15 37.26 16.01
CA ASP A 387 -7.71 37.03 17.35
C ASP A 387 -6.97 37.82 18.43
N VAL A 388 -5.66 38.03 18.25
CA VAL A 388 -4.85 38.88 19.14
C VAL A 388 -5.23 40.36 18.97
N LEU A 389 -5.38 40.83 17.73
CA LEU A 389 -5.81 42.20 17.45
C LEU A 389 -7.22 42.50 17.99
N ASP A 390 -8.19 41.59 17.77
CA ASP A 390 -9.57 41.75 18.24
C ASP A 390 -9.65 41.73 19.79
N LYS A 391 -8.78 40.96 20.46
CA LYS A 391 -8.64 40.99 21.93
C LYS A 391 -8.01 42.28 22.45
N GLN A 392 -7.04 42.86 21.73
CA GLN A 392 -6.43 44.13 22.10
C GLN A 392 -7.42 45.30 21.92
N GLU A 393 -8.19 45.28 20.84
CA GLU A 393 -9.20 46.31 20.53
C GLU A 393 -10.36 46.28 21.55
N LYS A 394 -10.84 45.08 21.93
CA LYS A 394 -11.83 44.93 23.02
C LYS A 394 -11.31 45.36 24.40
N SER A 395 -10.02 45.19 24.69
CA SER A 395 -9.43 45.61 25.96
C SER A 395 -9.21 47.13 26.03
N ALA A 396 -9.03 47.79 24.89
CA ALA A 396 -8.93 49.25 24.79
C ALA A 396 -10.28 49.98 24.92
N LEU A 397 -11.39 49.30 24.61
CA LEU A 397 -12.75 49.85 24.74
C LEU A 397 -13.35 49.73 26.16
N ILE A 398 -12.70 48.98 27.06
CA ILE A 398 -13.14 48.75 28.45
C ILE A 398 -12.38 49.64 29.45
N LYS A 399 -11.36 50.38 29.01
CA LYS A 399 -10.69 51.45 29.75
C LYS A 399 -11.21 52.80 29.29
#